data_AF-A0A385ACM3-F1
#
_entry.id   AF-A0A385ACM3-F1
#
_cell.length_a   1.000
_cell.length_b   1.000
_cell.length_c   1.000
_cell.angle_alpha   90.00
_cell.angle_beta   90.00
_cell.angle_gamma   90.00
#
_symmetry.space_group_name_H-M   'P 1'
#
loop_
_entity.id
_entity.type
_entity.pdbx_description
1 polymer ?
#
loop_
_entity_poly.entity_id
_entity_poly.type
_entity_poly.pdbx_seq_one_letter_code
_entity_poly.pdbx_strand_id
1 'polypeptide(L)'
;MNQLTVTVPITLPDGYEIIETEKREQLEADKQVIWEVGKAAEVAGLTKKDLYKVLMVFKPQLDIDHGGCVYYPYGGSKYRIESLGFTKFMRNNFARIMKEVIK
;
A
#
# COMPACT_ATOMS: atom_id res chain seq x y z
N MET A 1 -9.32 -48.51 -5.03
CA MET A 1 -8.78 -47.45 -4.16
C MET A 1 -9.90 -46.44 -3.93
N ASN A 2 -10.49 -46.40 -2.74
CA ASN A 2 -11.49 -45.39 -2.40
C ASN A 2 -10.80 -44.22 -1.70
N GLN A 3 -10.86 -43.02 -2.28
CA GLN A 3 -10.44 -41.80 -1.58
C GLN A 3 -11.54 -41.41 -0.60
N LEU A 4 -11.20 -41.37 0.69
CA LEU A 4 -12.05 -40.80 1.73
C LEU A 4 -11.82 -39.28 1.76
N THR A 5 -12.83 -38.51 1.38
CA THR A 5 -12.86 -37.06 1.57
C THR A 5 -13.21 -36.77 3.02
N VAL A 6 -12.25 -36.27 3.80
CA VAL A 6 -12.44 -35.88 5.19
C VAL A 6 -12.72 -34.38 5.25
N THR A 7 -13.96 -34.01 5.57
CA THR A 7 -14.35 -32.63 5.86
C THR A 7 -14.19 -32.38 7.36
N VAL A 8 -13.18 -31.60 7.74
CA VAL A 8 -12.95 -31.19 9.13
C VAL A 8 -13.68 -29.86 9.37
N PRO A 9 -14.68 -29.80 10.27
CA PRO A 9 -15.31 -28.53 10.61
C PRO A 9 -14.36 -27.66 11.43
N ILE A 10 -14.17 -26.42 11.02
CA ILE A 10 -13.37 -25.42 11.73
C ILE A 10 -14.36 -24.60 12.57
N THR A 11 -14.25 -24.66 13.89
CA THR A 11 -15.07 -23.84 14.79
C THR A 11 -14.46 -22.44 14.89
N LEU A 12 -15.25 -21.41 14.57
CA LEU A 12 -14.82 -20.03 14.77
C LEU A 12 -14.81 -19.69 16.27
N PRO A 13 -13.77 -19.02 16.79
CA PRO A 13 -13.79 -18.50 18.15
C PRO A 13 -14.88 -17.43 18.32
N ASP A 14 -15.42 -17.30 19.54
CA ASP A 14 -16.42 -16.28 19.85
C ASP A 14 -15.88 -14.86 19.58
N GLY A 15 -16.70 -14.03 18.91
CA GLY A 15 -16.35 -12.67 18.52
C GLY A 15 -15.70 -12.51 17.14
N TYR A 16 -15.53 -13.59 16.38
CA TYR A 16 -15.04 -13.55 15.00
C TYR A 16 -16.20 -13.72 14.00
N GLU A 17 -16.27 -12.83 13.02
CA GLU A 17 -17.22 -12.92 11.91
C GLU A 17 -16.46 -13.26 10.62
N ILE A 18 -16.94 -14.27 9.88
CA ILE A 18 -16.45 -14.51 8.51
C ILE A 18 -17.10 -13.45 7.63
N ILE A 19 -16.27 -12.57 7.08
CA ILE A 19 -16.70 -11.62 6.06
C ILE A 19 -16.28 -12.10 4.68
N GLU A 20 -17.12 -11.81 3.69
CA GLU A 20 -16.79 -12.00 2.28
C GLU A 20 -15.57 -11.14 1.89
N THR A 21 -14.77 -11.62 0.95
CA THR A 21 -13.55 -10.94 0.48
C THR A 21 -13.84 -9.51 0.03
N GLU A 22 -14.95 -9.29 -0.67
CA GLU A 22 -15.38 -7.97 -1.15
C GLU A 22 -15.66 -6.99 0.00
N LYS A 23 -16.30 -7.45 1.08
CA LYS A 23 -16.59 -6.66 2.28
C LYS A 23 -15.31 -6.35 3.09
N ARG A 24 -14.33 -7.26 3.09
CA ARG A 24 -12.99 -7.00 3.64
C ARG A 24 -12.27 -5.90 2.85
N GLU A 25 -12.30 -5.99 1.53
CA GLU A 25 -11.67 -5.00 0.65
C GLU A 25 -12.33 -3.62 0.79
N GLN A 26 -13.65 -3.57 0.95
CA GLN A 26 -14.38 -2.34 1.26
C GLN A 26 -14.02 -1.76 2.64
N LEU A 27 -13.92 -2.59 3.68
CA LEU A 27 -13.50 -2.14 5.02
C LEU A 27 -12.03 -1.67 5.06
N GLU A 28 -11.16 -2.23 4.22
CA GLU A 28 -9.79 -1.73 4.02
C GLU A 28 -9.79 -0.42 3.21
N ALA A 29 -10.68 -0.26 2.23
CA ALA A 29 -10.84 0.97 1.44
C ALA A 29 -11.43 2.13 2.25
N ASP A 30 -12.38 1.87 3.15
CA ASP A 30 -12.99 2.87 4.05
C ASP A 30 -12.01 3.42 5.10
N LYS A 31 -10.86 2.77 5.27
CA LYS A 31 -9.75 3.20 6.16
C LYS A 31 -8.52 3.62 5.38
N GLN A 32 -8.66 4.31 4.24
CA GLN A 32 -7.52 4.90 3.54
C GLN A 32 -6.77 5.87 4.47
N VAL A 33 -5.73 5.37 5.13
CA VAL A 33 -4.83 6.18 5.95
C VAL A 33 -3.97 6.98 4.98
N ILE A 34 -4.18 8.29 4.97
CA ILE A 34 -3.42 9.21 4.15
C ILE A 34 -2.23 9.73 4.93
N TRP A 35 -1.03 9.55 4.39
CA TRP A 35 0.21 10.07 4.93
C TRP A 35 0.62 11.36 4.22
N GLU A 36 1.19 12.29 4.99
CA GLU A 36 2.08 13.31 4.46
C GLU A 36 3.47 12.70 4.19
N VAL A 37 4.27 13.37 3.36
CA VAL A 37 5.64 12.94 2.95
C VAL A 37 6.51 12.57 4.15
N GLY A 38 6.39 13.30 5.27
CA GLY A 38 7.18 13.02 6.46
C GLY A 38 6.94 11.62 7.02
N LYS A 39 5.66 11.23 7.16
CA LYS A 39 5.32 9.90 7.67
C LYS A 39 5.66 8.80 6.68
N ALA A 40 5.43 9.04 5.39
CA ALA A 40 5.80 8.10 4.35
C ALA A 40 7.33 7.86 4.29
N ALA A 41 8.14 8.89 4.51
CA ALA A 41 9.60 8.78 4.55
C ALA A 41 10.08 7.95 5.75
N GLU A 42 9.52 8.22 6.93
CA GLU A 42 9.79 7.48 8.17
C GLU A 42 9.50 5.97 7.98
N VAL A 43 8.31 5.64 7.49
CA VAL A 43 7.89 4.24 7.29
C VAL A 43 8.71 3.56 6.19
N ALA A 44 9.07 4.29 5.14
CA ALA A 44 9.92 3.78 4.06
C ALA A 44 11.39 3.58 4.49
N GLY A 45 11.80 4.08 5.67
CA GLY A 45 13.21 4.11 6.07
C GLY A 45 14.07 4.99 5.16
N LEU A 46 13.48 6.04 4.58
CA LEU A 46 14.14 6.95 3.64
C LEU A 46 14.27 8.36 4.23
N THR A 47 15.28 9.10 3.77
CA THR A 47 15.25 10.55 4.00
C THR A 47 14.14 11.19 3.17
N LYS A 48 13.63 12.35 3.60
CA LYS A 48 12.63 13.10 2.81
C LYS A 48 13.14 13.41 1.39
N LYS A 49 14.43 13.71 1.25
CA LYS A 49 15.08 13.99 -0.04
C LYS A 49 14.99 12.77 -0.97
N ASP A 50 15.32 11.59 -0.45
CA ASP A 50 15.29 10.35 -1.22
C ASP A 50 13.86 9.95 -1.57
N LEU A 51 12.92 10.15 -0.64
CA LEU A 51 11.51 9.94 -0.93
C LEU A 51 11.05 10.84 -2.08
N TYR A 52 11.38 12.14 -2.09
CA TYR A 52 11.03 13.00 -3.23
C TYR A 52 11.63 12.51 -4.54
N LYS A 53 12.87 12.00 -4.53
CA LYS A 53 13.48 11.38 -5.71
C LYS A 53 12.66 10.19 -6.21
N VAL A 54 12.23 9.30 -5.31
CA VAL A 54 11.34 8.18 -5.64
C VAL A 54 10.02 8.68 -6.22
N LEU A 55 9.37 9.65 -5.57
CA LEU A 55 8.09 10.21 -6.03
C LEU A 55 8.21 10.85 -7.42
N MET A 56 9.36 11.42 -7.79
CA MET A 56 9.57 11.96 -9.14
C MET A 56 9.84 10.87 -10.17
N VAL A 57 10.80 9.96 -9.89
CA VAL A 57 11.22 8.93 -10.84
C VAL A 57 10.08 7.95 -11.15
N PHE A 58 9.29 7.61 -10.15
CA PHE A 58 8.19 6.66 -10.27
C PHE A 58 6.83 7.35 -10.42
N LYS A 59 6.80 8.65 -10.71
CA LYS A 59 5.55 9.41 -10.84
C LYS A 59 4.49 8.72 -11.70
N PRO A 60 4.78 8.18 -12.90
CA PRO A 60 3.75 7.53 -13.71
C PRO A 60 3.06 6.34 -13.03
N GLN A 61 3.74 5.64 -12.13
CA GLN A 61 3.23 4.45 -11.43
C GLN A 61 2.58 4.81 -10.09
N LEU A 62 3.00 5.94 -9.50
CA LEU A 62 2.53 6.41 -8.21
C LEU A 62 1.35 7.36 -8.32
N ASP A 63 1.14 8.00 -9.48
CA ASP A 63 0.06 8.96 -9.67
C ASP A 63 -1.31 8.31 -9.51
N ILE A 64 -2.14 8.86 -8.61
CA ILE A 64 -3.51 8.38 -8.37
C ILE A 64 -4.36 8.42 -9.65
N ASP A 65 -4.12 9.43 -10.51
CA ASP A 65 -4.82 9.59 -11.79
C ASP A 65 -4.50 8.45 -12.78
N HIS A 66 -3.43 7.70 -12.53
CA HIS A 66 -3.02 6.52 -13.28
C HIS A 66 -3.21 5.21 -12.49
N GLY A 67 -4.01 5.23 -11.41
CA GLY A 67 -4.26 4.07 -10.55
C GLY A 67 -3.16 3.79 -9.51
N GLY A 68 -2.27 4.77 -9.29
CA GLY A 68 -1.25 4.74 -8.25
C GLY A 68 -1.81 5.07 -6.86
N CYS A 69 -0.95 5.54 -5.96
CA CYS A 69 -1.27 5.76 -4.54
C CYS A 69 -0.86 7.14 -4.01
N VAL A 70 -0.49 8.07 -4.89
CA VAL A 70 0.02 9.40 -4.54
C VAL A 70 -0.81 10.47 -5.23
N TYR A 71 -1.36 11.35 -4.42
CA TYR A 71 -1.97 12.60 -4.86
C TYR A 71 -0.86 13.66 -4.92
N TYR A 72 -0.46 14.02 -6.14
CA TYR A 72 0.53 15.07 -6.35
C TYR A 72 -0.08 16.46 -6.11
N PRO A 73 0.72 17.40 -5.59
CA PRO A 73 0.24 18.75 -5.35
C PRO A 73 -0.01 19.51 -6.65
N TYR A 74 -1.21 20.07 -6.79
CA TYR A 74 -1.58 21.07 -7.79
C TYR A 74 -1.98 22.37 -7.10
N GLY A 75 -1.52 23.52 -7.62
CA GLY A 75 -1.95 24.86 -7.14
C GLY A 75 -1.67 25.16 -5.67
N GLY A 76 -0.57 24.65 -5.09
CA GLY A 76 -0.19 24.91 -3.69
C GLY A 76 -0.74 23.90 -2.67
N SER A 77 -1.42 22.84 -3.11
CA SER A 77 -1.79 21.72 -2.24
C SER A 77 -0.56 20.93 -1.76
N LYS A 78 -0.73 20.08 -0.74
CA LYS A 78 0.32 19.19 -0.23
C LYS A 78 0.19 17.80 -0.87
N TYR A 79 1.31 17.08 -0.89
CA TYR A 79 1.33 15.65 -1.18
C TYR A 79 0.44 14.89 -0.19
N ARG A 80 -0.35 13.96 -0.72
CA ARG A 80 -1.09 12.97 0.06
C ARG A 80 -0.76 11.59 -0.47
N ILE A 81 -0.45 10.65 0.41
CA ILE A 81 0.04 9.32 0.04
C ILE A 81 -0.86 8.30 0.71
N GLU A 82 -1.55 7.49 -0.08
CA GLU A 82 -2.36 6.37 0.43
C GLU A 82 -1.42 5.29 0.94
N SER A 83 -1.49 5.02 2.25
CA SER A 83 -0.50 4.23 2.98
C SER A 83 -0.32 2.80 2.49
N LEU A 84 -1.40 2.10 2.15
CA LEU A 84 -1.37 0.68 1.82
C LEU A 84 -0.79 0.48 0.42
N GLY A 85 -1.29 1.23 -0.55
CA GLY A 85 -0.80 1.29 -1.92
C GLY A 85 0.67 1.70 -1.96
N PHE A 86 1.06 2.70 -1.16
CA PHE A 86 2.45 3.12 -1.08
C PHE A 86 3.34 2.05 -0.47
N THR A 87 2.93 1.41 0.62
CA THR A 87 3.69 0.31 1.24
C THR A 87 3.85 -0.87 0.28
N LYS A 88 2.77 -1.24 -0.43
CA LYS A 88 2.79 -2.29 -1.47
C LYS A 88 3.75 -1.91 -2.60
N PHE A 89 3.69 -0.67 -3.08
CA PHE A 89 4.58 -0.16 -4.12
C PHE A 89 6.05 -0.25 -3.71
N MET A 90 6.39 0.24 -2.51
CA MET A 90 7.75 0.24 -1.98
C MET A 90 8.30 -1.18 -1.85
N ARG A 91 7.48 -2.13 -1.35
CA ARG A 91 7.86 -3.54 -1.23
C ARG A 91 8.12 -4.17 -2.60
N ASN A 92 7.23 -3.96 -3.56
CA ASN A 92 7.30 -4.59 -4.88
C ASN A 92 8.42 -4.01 -5.76
N ASN A 93 8.83 -2.75 -5.52
CA ASN A 93 9.84 -2.05 -6.30
C ASN A 93 11.15 -1.83 -5.55
N PHE A 94 11.33 -2.44 -4.38
CA PHE A 94 12.44 -2.16 -3.45
C PHE A 94 13.81 -2.12 -4.13
N ALA A 95 14.17 -3.15 -4.89
CA ALA A 95 15.48 -3.23 -5.55
C ALA A 95 15.72 -2.08 -6.55
N ARG A 96 14.67 -1.71 -7.31
CA ARG A 96 14.74 -0.62 -8.28
C ARG A 96 14.79 0.74 -7.58
N ILE A 97 14.03 0.91 -6.49
CA ILE A 97 14.07 2.11 -5.64
C ILE A 97 15.46 2.32 -5.07
N MET A 98 16.06 1.28 -4.47
CA MET A 98 17.39 1.39 -3.86
C MET A 98 18.46 1.78 -4.89
N LYS A 99 18.39 1.25 -6.12
CA LYS A 99 19.29 1.65 -7.20
C LYS A 99 19.18 3.14 -7.54
N GLU A 100 17.97 3.69 -7.54
CA GLU A 100 17.74 5.10 -7.81
C GLU A 100 18.10 5.99 -6.62
N VAL A 101 17.94 5.53 -5.38
CA VAL A 101 18.28 6.29 -4.18
C VAL A 101 19.79 6.36 -3.92
N ILE A 102 20.52 5.26 -4.12
CA ILE A 102 21.98 5.18 -3.86
C ILE A 102 22.82 5.94 -4.91
N LYS A 103 22.25 6.17 -6.10
CA LYS A 103 22.88 6.97 -7.17
C LYS A 103 23.01 8.45 -6.82
#